data_AF-A0A9P5SYV4-F1
#
_entry.id   AF-A0A9P5SYV4-F1
#
_cell.length_a   1.000
_cell.length_b   1.000
_cell.length_c   1.000
_cell.angle_alpha   90.00
_cell.angle_beta   90.00
_cell.angle_gamma   90.00
#
_symmetry.space_group_name_H-M   'P 1'
#
loop_
_entity.id
_entity.type
_entity.pdbx_description
1 polymer ?
#
loop_
_entity_poly.entity_id
_entity_poly.type
_entity_poly.pdbx_seq_one_letter_code
_entity_poly.pdbx_strand_id
1 'polypeptide(L)'
;QLLHKLSIRSVNGSEKLLRVIKNPVTDYLPTKCLKLAFSYDAPVVALKDYLPTIPEDYSICVAIGAMAHGEDNFADHYVDKKIGVSGYPLSASVACGKLCCSVEDLWGII
;
A
#
# COMPACT_ATOMS: atom_id res chain seq x y z
N GLN A 1 5.11 -10.95 20.35
CA GLN A 1 4.29 -10.19 21.31
C GLN A 1 2.93 -9.75 20.75
N LEU A 2 2.86 -9.08 19.59
CA LEU A 2 1.60 -8.59 19.01
C LEU A 2 0.54 -9.69 18.82
N LEU A 3 0.91 -10.81 18.19
CA LEU A 3 -0.03 -11.90 17.90
C LEU A 3 -0.61 -12.56 19.16
N HIS A 4 0.12 -12.57 20.28
CA HIS A 4 -0.36 -13.18 21.52
C HIS A 4 -1.25 -12.24 22.33
N LYS A 5 -0.96 -10.93 22.32
CA LYS A 5 -1.69 -9.92 23.09
C LYS A 5 -2.74 -9.17 22.28
N LEU A 6 -2.78 -9.39 20.96
CA LEU A 6 -3.58 -8.69 19.95
C LEU A 6 -3.40 -7.17 19.91
N SER A 7 -2.58 -6.61 20.79
CA SER A 7 -2.24 -5.19 20.84
C SER A 7 -0.92 -4.95 21.56
N ILE A 8 -0.26 -3.85 21.21
CA ILE A 8 0.94 -3.31 21.87
C ILE A 8 0.63 -1.86 22.27
N ARG A 9 0.99 -1.49 23.50
CA ARG A 9 0.77 -0.16 24.06
C ARG A 9 2.09 0.59 24.25
N SER A 10 2.01 1.91 24.27
CA SER A 10 3.15 2.78 24.62
C SER A 10 3.63 2.50 26.05
N VAL A 11 4.93 2.73 26.31
CA VAL A 11 5.51 2.60 27.65
C VAL A 11 4.96 3.65 28.61
N ASN A 12 4.72 4.86 28.09
CA ASN A 12 4.34 6.03 28.87
C ASN A 12 2.84 6.39 28.74
N GLY A 13 2.05 5.58 28.04
CA GLY A 13 0.65 5.92 27.72
C GLY A 13 -0.25 4.71 27.51
N SER A 14 -1.56 4.93 27.64
CA SER A 14 -2.58 3.88 27.41
C SER A 14 -2.88 3.64 25.93
N GLU A 15 -2.29 4.43 25.03
CA GLU A 15 -2.48 4.35 23.58
C GLU A 15 -1.96 3.04 23.00
N LYS A 16 -2.73 2.48 22.06
CA LYS A 16 -2.36 1.27 21.33
C LYS A 16 -1.58 1.68 20.08
N LEU A 17 -0.29 1.35 20.03
CA LEU A 17 0.58 1.60 18.87
C LEU A 17 0.32 0.61 17.74
N LEU A 18 0.04 -0.65 18.09
CA LEU A 18 -0.32 -1.71 17.15
C LEU A 18 -1.52 -2.49 17.69
N ARG A 19 -2.44 -2.87 16.80
CA ARG A 19 -3.65 -3.63 17.14
C ARG A 19 -4.02 -4.56 16.00
N VAL A 20 -4.34 -5.82 16.32
CA VAL A 20 -4.97 -6.75 15.39
C VAL A 20 -6.44 -6.35 15.24
N ILE A 21 -6.87 -6.14 13.99
CA ILE A 21 -8.24 -5.74 13.64
C ILE A 21 -8.94 -6.85 12.85
N LYS A 22 -10.27 -6.81 12.82
CA LYS A 22 -11.08 -7.83 12.15
C LYS A 22 -11.09 -7.58 10.63
N ASN A 23 -10.97 -8.63 9.83
CA ASN A 23 -11.15 -8.52 8.37
C ASN A 23 -12.61 -8.16 7.98
N PRO A 24 -12.84 -7.55 6.80
CA PRO A 24 -11.88 -7.21 5.74
C PRO A 24 -11.16 -5.85 5.95
N VAL A 25 -10.01 -5.66 5.28
CA VAL A 25 -9.24 -4.40 5.36
C VAL A 25 -10.01 -3.20 4.80
N THR A 26 -10.92 -3.45 3.84
CA THR A 26 -11.73 -2.41 3.18
C THR A 26 -12.61 -1.62 4.14
N ASP A 27 -13.00 -2.21 5.28
CA ASP A 27 -13.84 -1.56 6.28
C ASP A 27 -13.12 -0.42 7.02
N TYR A 28 -11.79 -0.36 6.92
CA TYR A 28 -10.95 0.64 7.58
C TYR A 28 -10.31 1.62 6.60
N LEU A 29 -10.51 1.42 5.29
CA LEU A 29 -10.03 2.36 4.28
C LEU A 29 -11.02 3.51 4.12
N PRO A 30 -10.56 4.71 3.69
CA PRO A 30 -11.45 5.81 3.36
C PRO A 30 -12.45 5.46 2.25
N THR A 31 -13.65 6.05 2.29
CA THR A 31 -14.71 5.78 1.30
C THR A 31 -14.27 6.08 -0.14
N LYS A 32 -13.58 7.22 -0.34
CA LYS A 32 -12.98 7.61 -1.62
C LYS A 32 -11.52 7.17 -1.63
N CYS A 33 -11.29 5.90 -1.93
CA CYS A 33 -9.94 5.35 -1.96
C CYS A 33 -9.72 4.52 -3.22
N LEU A 34 -8.75 4.93 -4.03
CA LEU A 34 -8.25 4.15 -5.16
C LEU A 34 -7.35 3.03 -4.62
N LYS A 35 -7.69 1.78 -4.93
CA LYS A 35 -6.98 0.60 -4.45
C LYS A 35 -6.17 0.01 -5.61
N LEU A 36 -4.86 0.06 -5.47
CA LEU A 36 -3.91 -0.46 -6.44
C LEU A 36 -3.21 -1.69 -5.88
N ALA A 37 -2.82 -2.61 -6.74
CA ALA A 37 -1.84 -3.64 -6.41
C ALA A 37 -0.59 -3.47 -7.28
N PHE A 38 0.58 -3.59 -6.66
CA PHE A 38 1.82 -3.68 -7.42
C PHE A 38 2.03 -5.10 -7.87
N SER A 39 2.26 -5.27 -9.16
CA SER A 39 2.58 -6.56 -9.76
C SER A 39 3.58 -6.40 -10.89
N TYR A 40 4.51 -7.35 -10.97
CA TYR A 40 5.50 -7.38 -12.06
C TYR A 40 4.86 -7.73 -13.41
N ASP A 41 3.82 -8.57 -13.41
CA ASP A 41 3.13 -9.01 -14.62
C ASP A 41 2.11 -7.98 -15.15
N ALA A 42 1.91 -6.89 -14.42
CA ALA A 42 1.01 -5.81 -14.81
C ALA A 42 1.70 -4.78 -15.73
N PRO A 43 0.94 -4.03 -16.55
CA PRO A 43 1.50 -2.98 -17.39
C PRO A 43 2.32 -1.98 -16.58
N VAL A 44 3.55 -1.73 -17.03
CA VAL A 44 4.46 -0.79 -16.38
C VAL A 44 3.99 0.64 -16.61
N VAL A 45 3.87 1.39 -15.53
CA VAL A 45 3.45 2.79 -15.53
C VAL A 45 4.44 3.61 -14.73
N ALA A 46 4.81 4.78 -15.26
CA ALA A 46 5.60 5.75 -14.51
C ALA A 46 4.73 6.41 -13.43
N LEU A 47 5.07 6.20 -12.15
CA LEU A 47 4.30 6.75 -11.04
C LEU A 47 4.15 8.27 -11.10
N LYS A 48 5.20 8.99 -11.51
CA LYS A 48 5.18 10.44 -11.72
C LYS A 48 4.10 10.92 -12.70
N ASP A 49 3.75 10.11 -13.69
CA ASP A 49 2.77 10.47 -14.73
C ASP A 49 1.38 9.98 -14.33
N TYR A 50 1.31 8.92 -13.51
CA TYR A 50 0.06 8.30 -13.10
C TYR A 50 -0.56 8.92 -11.86
N LEU A 51 0.22 9.20 -10.82
CA LEU A 51 -0.30 9.74 -9.56
C LEU A 51 -1.04 11.08 -9.75
N PRO A 52 -0.59 12.03 -10.59
CA PRO A 52 -1.33 13.27 -10.85
C PRO A 52 -2.67 13.08 -11.58
N THR A 53 -2.92 11.92 -12.18
CA THR A 53 -4.22 11.62 -12.83
C THR A 53 -5.31 11.26 -11.82
N ILE A 54 -4.92 10.98 -10.58
CA ILE A 54 -5.84 10.62 -9.50
C ILE A 54 -6.43 11.92 -8.95
N PRO A 55 -7.77 12.02 -8.79
CA PRO A 55 -8.39 13.17 -8.18
C PRO A 55 -7.86 13.45 -6.76
N GLU A 56 -7.69 14.73 -6.40
CA GLU A 56 -7.17 15.13 -5.08
C GLU A 56 -8.07 14.69 -3.92
N ASP A 57 -9.36 14.44 -4.16
CA ASP A 57 -10.31 13.97 -3.16
C ASP A 57 -10.26 12.45 -2.94
N TYR A 58 -9.37 11.73 -3.63
CA TYR A 58 -9.15 10.30 -3.46
C TYR A 58 -7.91 10.00 -2.62
N SER A 59 -8.08 9.13 -1.64
CA SER A 59 -6.97 8.48 -0.94
C SER A 59 -6.37 7.36 -1.81
N ILE A 60 -5.07 7.12 -1.68
CA ILE A 60 -4.37 6.08 -2.44
C ILE A 60 -4.02 4.94 -1.48
N CYS A 61 -4.53 3.74 -1.77
CA CYS A 61 -4.15 2.51 -1.08
C CYS A 61 -3.39 1.62 -2.06
N VAL A 62 -2.16 1.23 -1.70
CA VAL A 62 -1.35 0.33 -2.51
C VAL A 62 -1.09 -0.96 -1.75
N ALA A 63 -1.55 -2.07 -2.32
CA ALA A 63 -1.29 -3.41 -1.84
C ALA A 63 0.04 -3.91 -2.43
N ILE A 64 0.99 -4.22 -1.54
CA ILE A 64 2.34 -4.67 -1.90
C ILE A 64 2.56 -6.05 -1.28
N GLY A 65 2.96 -7.01 -2.10
CA GLY A 65 3.23 -8.38 -1.66
C GLY A 65 4.48 -8.45 -0.78
N ALA A 66 4.32 -8.67 0.53
CA ALA A 66 5.42 -8.93 1.45
C ALA A 66 5.82 -10.43 1.45
N MET A 67 6.08 -10.97 0.26
CA MET A 67 6.41 -12.39 0.03
C MET A 67 7.71 -12.54 -0.78
N ALA A 68 8.38 -13.69 -0.63
CA ALA A 68 9.62 -13.97 -1.37
C ALA A 68 9.34 -14.36 -2.83
N HIS A 69 8.36 -15.24 -3.02
CA HIS A 69 7.87 -15.71 -4.31
C HIS A 69 6.37 -16.01 -4.19
N GLY A 70 5.64 -15.84 -5.28
CA GLY A 70 4.21 -16.11 -5.36
C GLY A 70 3.57 -15.30 -6.48
N GLU A 71 2.36 -15.67 -6.85
CA GLU A 71 1.54 -14.86 -7.74
C GLU A 71 0.98 -13.65 -6.97
N ASP A 72 0.89 -12.51 -7.64
CA ASP A 72 0.37 -11.27 -7.05
C ASP A 72 -1.18 -11.26 -6.98
N ASN A 73 -1.79 -12.34 -6.51
CA ASN A 73 -3.26 -12.51 -6.41
C ASN A 73 -3.81 -12.21 -5.00
N PHE A 74 -2.94 -11.79 -4.07
CA PHE A 74 -3.25 -11.57 -2.65
C PHE A 74 -4.31 -10.49 -2.38
N ALA A 75 -4.51 -9.56 -3.32
CA ALA A 75 -5.39 -8.41 -3.14
C ALA A 75 -6.54 -8.33 -4.17
N ASP A 76 -6.68 -9.33 -5.04
CA ASP A 76 -7.59 -9.31 -6.20
C ASP A 76 -9.06 -9.12 -5.83
N HIS A 77 -9.41 -9.44 -4.58
CA HIS A 77 -10.76 -9.31 -4.04
C HIS A 77 -11.15 -7.87 -3.69
N TYR A 78 -10.20 -6.92 -3.63
CA TYR A 78 -10.50 -5.52 -3.26
C TYR A 78 -9.77 -4.45 -4.07
N VAL A 79 -8.74 -4.79 -4.85
CA VAL A 79 -8.02 -3.81 -5.67
C VAL A 79 -8.77 -3.52 -6.96
N ASP A 80 -8.75 -2.25 -7.38
CA ASP A 80 -9.39 -1.80 -8.60
C ASP A 80 -8.50 -2.08 -9.82
N LYS A 81 -7.16 -1.99 -9.65
CA LYS A 81 -6.20 -2.17 -10.74
C LYS A 81 -4.84 -2.68 -10.25
N LYS A 82 -4.19 -3.49 -11.09
CA LYS A 82 -2.77 -3.85 -10.94
C LYS A 82 -1.90 -2.99 -11.85
N ILE A 83 -0.77 -2.51 -11.33
CA ILE A 83 0.22 -1.75 -12.10
C ILE A 83 1.63 -2.24 -11.79
N GLY A 84 2.50 -2.21 -12.80
CA GLY A 84 3.94 -2.38 -12.63
C GLY A 84 4.61 -1.02 -12.47
N VAL A 85 5.59 -0.90 -11.58
CA VAL A 85 6.35 0.37 -11.38
C VAL A 85 7.76 0.31 -11.94
N SER A 86 8.14 -0.81 -12.54
CA SER A 86 9.46 -1.09 -13.10
C SER A 86 9.35 -2.23 -14.10
N GLY A 87 10.14 -2.18 -15.19
CA GLY A 87 10.30 -3.31 -16.11
C GLY A 87 11.17 -4.45 -15.56
N TYR A 88 11.68 -4.30 -14.33
CA TYR A 88 12.45 -5.30 -13.61
C TYR A 88 11.72 -5.70 -12.33
N PRO A 89 11.84 -6.97 -11.89
CA PRO A 89 11.31 -7.40 -10.60
C PRO A 89 11.96 -6.61 -9.48
N LEU A 90 11.14 -6.14 -8.53
CA LEU A 90 11.60 -5.34 -7.40
C LEU A 90 11.34 -6.11 -6.11
N SER A 91 12.19 -5.87 -5.10
CA SER A 91 11.84 -6.25 -3.74
C SER A 91 10.69 -5.38 -3.22
N ALA A 92 9.89 -5.92 -2.30
CA ALA A 92 8.79 -5.18 -1.67
C ALA A 92 9.27 -3.84 -1.08
N SER A 93 10.47 -3.81 -0.47
CA SER A 93 11.06 -2.59 0.07
C SER A 93 11.33 -1.53 -0.99
N VAL A 94 11.92 -1.90 -2.13
CA VAL A 94 12.19 -0.96 -3.23
C VAL A 94 10.90 -0.47 -3.87
N ALA A 95 9.90 -1.34 -3.97
CA ALA A 95 8.58 -0.97 -4.47
C ALA A 95 7.89 0.05 -3.54
N CYS A 96 7.91 -0.17 -2.22
CA CYS A 96 7.45 0.80 -1.22
C CYS A 96 8.22 2.12 -1.32
N GLY A 97 9.55 2.08 -1.41
CA GLY A 97 10.39 3.27 -1.52
C GLY A 97 10.05 4.12 -2.74
N LYS A 98 9.89 3.49 -3.91
CA LYS A 98 9.46 4.19 -5.14
C LYS A 98 8.10 4.85 -4.99
N LEU A 99 7.15 4.17 -4.33
CA LEU A 99 5.83 4.73 -4.05
C LEU A 99 5.95 5.95 -3.13
N CYS A 100 6.62 5.83 -1.99
CA CYS A 100 6.74 6.92 -1.02
C CYS A 100 7.39 8.15 -1.67
N CYS A 101 8.54 7.99 -2.34
CA CYS A 101 9.20 9.12 -3.00
C CYS A 101 8.32 9.77 -4.08
N SER A 102 7.58 8.99 -4.86
CA SER A 102 6.69 9.56 -5.89
C SER A 102 5.51 10.33 -5.29
N VAL A 103 5.01 9.88 -4.12
CA VAL A 103 3.91 10.55 -3.40
C VAL A 103 4.42 11.78 -2.66
N GLU A 104 5.62 11.74 -2.09
CA GLU A 104 6.33 12.89 -1.52
C GLU A 104 6.48 14.01 -2.57
N ASP A 105 6.96 13.67 -3.76
CA ASP A 105 7.08 14.61 -4.89
C ASP A 105 5.70 15.17 -5.31
N LEU A 106 4.65 14.34 -5.37
CA LEU A 106 3.30 14.79 -5.72
C LEU A 106 2.75 15.82 -4.72
N TRP A 107 2.97 15.58 -3.43
CA TRP A 107 2.44 16.44 -2.36
C TRP A 107 3.38 17.57 -1.95
N GLY A 108 4.55 17.69 -2.60
CA GLY A 108 5.54 18.71 -2.26
C GLY A 108 6.18 18.51 -0.88
N ILE A 109 6.27 17.26 -0.42
CA ILE A 109 6.95 16.89 0.81
C ILE A 109 8.41 16.61 0.46
N ILE A 110 9.33 17.44 0.99
CA ILE A 110 10.78 17.40 0.73
C ILE A 110 11.53 16.89 1.96
#